data_AF-A0A258DZF7-F1
#
_entry.id   AF-A0A258DZF7-F1
#
_cell.length_a   1.000
_cell.length_b   1.000
_cell.length_c   1.000
_cell.angle_alpha   90.00
_cell.angle_beta   90.00
_cell.angle_gamma   90.00
#
_symmetry.space_group_name_H-M   'P 1'
#
loop_
_entity.id
_entity.type
_entity.pdbx_description
1 polymer ?
#
loop_
_entity_poly.entity_id
_entity_poly.type
_entity_poly.pdbx_seq_one_letter_code
_entity_poly.pdbx_strand_id
1 'polypeptide(L)'
;MNSLRAKRGLGPVAADLAGDNLFAQIMTERRQEFALEGHRWFDLKRNGMTISKAGTFEPLPYSDYRLLSPLPNDQIQLNTQLEQNPGYN
;
A
#
# COMPACT_ATOMS: atom_id res chain seq x y z
N MET A 1 -7.94 13.79 10.51
CA MET A 1 -8.92 13.29 9.52
C MET A 1 -10.10 14.26 9.34
N ASN A 2 -10.92 14.54 10.35
CA ASN A 2 -12.06 15.47 10.20
C ASN A 2 -11.66 16.87 9.70
N SER A 3 -10.50 17.40 10.12
CA SER A 3 -9.98 18.68 9.59
C SER A 3 -9.65 18.63 8.09
N LEU A 4 -9.21 17.47 7.57
CA LEU A 4 -8.99 17.25 6.13
C LEU A 4 -10.35 17.16 5.41
N ARG A 5 -11.25 16.33 5.91
CA ARG A 5 -12.62 16.15 5.37
C ARG A 5 -13.36 17.49 5.24
N ALA A 6 -13.29 18.34 6.26
CA ALA A 6 -13.87 19.67 6.24
C ALA A 6 -13.30 20.56 5.11
N LYS A 7 -11.97 20.50 4.86
CA LYS A 7 -11.32 21.20 3.73
C LYS A 7 -11.72 20.63 2.36
N ARG A 8 -12.35 19.46 2.31
CA ARG A 8 -12.87 18.80 1.10
C ARG A 8 -14.40 18.87 1.01
N GLY A 9 -15.06 19.66 1.88
CA GLY A 9 -16.51 19.82 1.89
C GLY A 9 -17.28 18.61 2.44
N LEU A 10 -16.60 17.70 3.14
CA LEU A 10 -17.19 16.50 3.72
C LEU A 10 -17.48 16.71 5.21
N GLY A 11 -18.59 16.14 5.69
CA GLY A 11 -18.92 16.13 7.12
C GLY A 11 -17.96 15.27 7.96
N PRO A 12 -17.93 15.45 9.28
CA PRO A 12 -17.12 14.62 10.16
C PRO A 12 -17.58 13.15 10.10
N VAL A 13 -16.69 12.23 10.46
CA VAL A 13 -17.08 10.83 10.71
C VAL A 13 -17.82 10.70 12.04
N ALA A 14 -18.46 9.56 12.28
CA ALA A 14 -19.12 9.25 13.55
C ALA A 14 -18.13 9.34 14.73
N ALA A 15 -18.58 9.89 15.86
CA ALA A 15 -17.72 10.17 17.02
C ALA A 15 -17.25 8.90 17.75
N ASP A 16 -17.97 7.80 17.59
CA ASP A 16 -17.68 6.48 18.13
C ASP A 16 -16.85 5.60 17.18
N LEU A 17 -16.47 6.12 16.01
CA LEU A 17 -15.61 5.40 15.07
C LEU A 17 -14.21 5.17 15.69
N ALA A 18 -13.90 3.92 16.01
CA ALA A 18 -12.67 3.53 16.69
C ALA A 18 -12.06 2.22 16.14
N GLY A 19 -10.87 1.87 16.63
CA GLY A 19 -10.19 0.61 16.31
C GLY A 19 -10.00 0.38 14.81
N ASP A 20 -10.23 -0.85 14.38
CA ASP A 20 -10.05 -1.27 12.98
C ASP A 20 -10.97 -0.51 12.01
N ASN A 21 -12.15 -0.10 12.45
CA ASN A 21 -13.07 0.69 11.63
C ASN A 21 -12.51 2.10 11.38
N LEU A 22 -11.93 2.73 12.41
CA LEU A 22 -11.26 4.01 12.25
C LEU A 22 -10.02 3.88 11.35
N PHE A 23 -9.24 2.81 11.53
CA PHE A 23 -8.10 2.53 10.66
C PHE A 23 -8.51 2.36 9.19
N ALA A 24 -9.54 1.55 8.91
CA ALA A 24 -10.07 1.37 7.56
C ALA A 24 -10.57 2.69 6.94
N GLN A 25 -11.22 3.55 7.75
CA GLN A 25 -11.61 4.89 7.29
C GLN A 25 -10.39 5.75 6.95
N ILE A 26 -9.35 5.77 7.80
CA ILE A 26 -8.10 6.49 7.52
C ILE A 26 -7.48 6.00 6.20
N MET A 27 -7.43 4.68 5.98
CA MET A 27 -6.89 4.10 4.75
C MET A 27 -7.72 4.45 3.51
N THR A 28 -9.03 4.66 3.69
CA THR A 28 -9.94 5.15 2.63
C THR A 28 -9.66 6.61 2.29
N GLU A 29 -9.56 7.48 3.30
CA GLU A 29 -9.20 8.90 3.11
C GLU A 29 -7.84 9.05 2.43
N ARG A 30 -6.83 8.29 2.87
CA ARG A 30 -5.49 8.31 2.26
C ARG A 30 -5.52 7.89 0.79
N ARG A 31 -6.34 6.90 0.43
CA ARG A 31 -6.51 6.47 -0.97
C ARG A 31 -7.13 7.58 -1.84
N GLN A 32 -8.08 8.31 -1.28
CA GLN A 32 -8.80 9.37 -2.00
C GLN A 32 -7.95 10.64 -2.13
N GLU A 33 -7.35 11.07 -1.03
CA GLU A 33 -6.58 12.32 -0.96
C GLU A 33 -5.29 12.22 -1.77
N PHE A 34 -4.55 11.12 -1.64
CA PHE A 34 -3.26 10.92 -2.30
C PHE A 34 -3.37 10.06 -3.57
N ALA A 35 -4.51 10.16 -4.25
CA ALA A 35 -4.73 9.42 -5.48
C ALA A 35 -3.68 9.83 -6.53
N LEU A 36 -3.03 8.85 -7.15
CA LEU A 36 -1.99 9.04 -8.17
C LEU A 36 -0.69 9.70 -7.69
N GLU A 37 -0.47 9.83 -6.38
CA GLU A 37 0.76 10.38 -5.79
C GLU A 37 1.74 9.29 -5.29
N GLY A 38 1.54 8.04 -5.71
CA GLY A 38 2.43 6.92 -5.37
C GLY A 38 2.26 6.35 -3.95
N HIS A 39 1.36 6.88 -3.13
CA HIS A 39 1.19 6.42 -1.75
C HIS A 39 0.53 5.05 -1.60
N ARG A 40 -0.41 4.70 -2.49
CA ARG A 40 -1.29 3.53 -2.31
C ARG A 40 -0.54 2.21 -2.17
N TRP A 41 0.53 2.01 -2.95
CA TRP A 41 1.35 0.79 -2.88
C TRP A 41 2.01 0.65 -1.51
N PHE A 42 2.71 1.71 -1.06
CA PHE A 42 3.44 1.69 0.20
C PHE A 42 2.52 1.61 1.41
N ASP A 43 1.35 2.24 1.35
CA ASP A 43 0.34 2.17 2.39
C ASP A 43 -0.20 0.76 2.60
N LEU A 44 -0.51 0.04 1.53
CA LEU A 44 -0.97 -1.35 1.66
C LEU A 44 0.16 -2.26 2.15
N LYS A 45 1.36 -2.11 1.57
CA LYS A 45 2.55 -2.90 1.94
C LYS A 45 2.91 -2.75 3.41
N ARG A 46 3.07 -1.52 3.91
CA ARG A 46 3.53 -1.29 5.30
C ARG A 46 2.53 -1.70 6.37
N ASN A 47 1.26 -1.85 6.01
CA ASN A 47 0.20 -2.27 6.92
C ASN A 47 -0.18 -3.75 6.77
N GLY A 48 0.62 -4.55 6.06
CA GLY A 48 0.35 -5.98 5.90
C GLY A 48 -0.90 -6.30 5.09
N MET A 49 -1.37 -5.36 4.26
CA MET A 49 -2.64 -5.49 3.53
C MET A 49 -2.42 -6.08 2.14
N THR A 50 -3.42 -6.81 1.64
CA THR A 50 -3.47 -7.25 0.25
C THR A 50 -3.46 -6.05 -0.70
N ILE A 51 -2.55 -6.08 -1.67
CA ILE A 51 -2.48 -5.07 -2.73
C ILE A 51 -3.50 -5.41 -3.81
N SER A 52 -4.53 -4.57 -3.91
CA SER A 52 -5.57 -4.70 -4.92
C SER A 52 -5.52 -3.56 -5.94
N LYS A 53 -5.74 -3.92 -7.21
CA LYS A 53 -5.94 -2.98 -8.32
C LYS A 53 -7.34 -3.21 -8.90
N ALA A 54 -7.95 -2.16 -9.43
CA ALA A 54 -9.26 -2.28 -10.09
C ALA A 54 -9.11 -2.99 -11.45
N GLY A 55 -10.14 -3.72 -11.88
CA GLY A 55 -10.15 -4.47 -13.15
C GLY A 55 -9.89 -5.96 -12.94
N THR A 56 -9.27 -6.60 -13.93
CA THR A 56 -9.00 -8.05 -13.95
C THR A 56 -7.64 -8.42 -13.34
N PHE A 57 -7.09 -7.56 -12.49
CA PHE A 57 -5.81 -7.85 -11.83
C PHE A 57 -6.05 -8.71 -10.60
N GLU A 58 -5.30 -9.81 -10.50
CA GLU A 58 -5.31 -10.63 -9.31
C GLU A 58 -4.83 -9.82 -8.10
N PRO A 59 -5.55 -9.87 -6.95
CA PRO A 59 -5.05 -9.33 -5.71
C PRO A 59 -3.71 -9.97 -5.35
N LEU A 60 -2.77 -9.16 -4.84
CA LEU A 60 -1.48 -9.63 -4.35
C LEU A 60 -1.53 -9.68 -2.82
N PRO A 61 -1.63 -10.88 -2.21
CA PRO A 61 -1.55 -11.02 -0.75
C PRO A 61 -0.23 -10.46 -0.21
N TYR A 62 -0.21 -10.04 1.05
CA TYR A 62 1.01 -9.56 1.69
C TYR A 62 2.14 -10.62 1.75
N SER A 63 1.78 -11.90 1.74
CA SER A 63 2.72 -13.02 1.69
C SER A 63 3.30 -13.30 0.29
N ASP A 64 2.85 -12.59 -0.74
CA ASP A 64 3.30 -12.82 -2.12
C ASP A 64 4.73 -12.29 -2.34
N TYR A 65 5.58 -13.09 -2.97
CA TYR A 65 6.98 -12.73 -3.25
C TYR A 65 7.09 -11.48 -4.14
N ARG A 66 6.07 -11.17 -4.95
CA ARG A 66 6.00 -9.99 -5.82
C ARG A 66 5.88 -8.67 -5.07
N LEU A 67 5.72 -8.71 -3.74
CA LEU A 67 5.78 -7.52 -2.89
C LEU A 67 7.18 -6.89 -2.86
N LEU A 68 8.21 -7.69 -3.14
CA LEU A 68 9.58 -7.25 -3.41
C LEU A 68 9.83 -7.37 -4.91
N SER A 69 10.39 -6.32 -5.51
CA SER A 69 10.82 -6.35 -6.91
C SER A 69 12.14 -7.11 -7.03
N PRO A 70 12.43 -7.77 -8.16
CA PRO A 70 13.75 -8.36 -8.35
C PRO A 70 14.83 -7.28 -8.28
N LEU A 71 15.95 -7.61 -7.65
CA LEU A 71 17.18 -6.85 -7.77
C LEU A 71 17.64 -6.89 -9.23
N PRO A 72 18.18 -5.78 -9.78
CA PRO A 72 18.70 -5.76 -11.13
C PRO A 72 19.85 -6.76 -11.34
N ASN A 73 19.81 -7.51 -12.46
CA ASN A 73 20.76 -8.60 -12.72
C ASN A 73 22.21 -8.10 -12.86
N ASP A 74 22.42 -6.90 -13.40
CA ASP A 74 23.72 -6.25 -13.49
C ASP A 74 24.35 -6.04 -12.11
N GLN A 75 23.54 -5.72 -11.09
CA GLN A 75 24.01 -5.54 -9.72
C GLN A 75 24.42 -6.88 -9.09
N ILE A 76 23.65 -7.93 -9.33
CA ILE A 76 23.98 -9.30 -8.87
C ILE A 76 25.25 -9.81 -9.54
N GLN A 77 25.41 -9.56 -10.84
CA GLN A 77 26.62 -9.92 -11.57
C GLN A 77 27.85 -9.16 -11.07
N LEU A 78 27.69 -7.88 -10.72
CA LEU A 78 28.78 -7.05 -10.21
C LEU A 78 29.21 -7.44 -8.79
N ASN A 79 28.27 -7.85 -7.93
CA ASN A 79 28.54 -8.28 -6.57
C ASN A 79 27.91 -9.65 -6.30
N THR A 80 28.73 -10.70 -6.39
CA THR A 80 28.29 -12.10 -6.18
C THR A 80 27.86 -12.42 -4.74
N GLN A 81 28.05 -11.48 -3.79
CA GLN A 81 27.52 -11.60 -2.43
C GLN A 81 26.10 -11.04 -2.30
N LEU A 82 25.55 -10.37 -3.33
CA LEU A 82 24.15 -9.95 -3.32
C LEU A 82 23.24 -11.14 -3.59
N GLU A 83 22.42 -11.46 -2.61
CA GLU A 83 21.35 -12.43 -2.76
C GLU A 83 20.11 -11.76 -3.36
N GLN A 84 19.46 -12.45 -4.31
CA GLN A 84 18.22 -11.98 -4.92
C GLN A 84 17.07 -11.99 -3.90
N ASN A 85 16.09 -11.11 -4.10
CA ASN A 85 14.86 -11.13 -3.33
C ASN A 85 14.14 -12.50 -3.50
N PRO A 86 13.51 -13.03 -2.43
CA PRO A 86 12.87 -14.34 -2.48
C PRO A 86 11.89 -14.48 -3.65
N GLY A 87 11.89 -15.66 -4.28
CA GLY A 87 10.98 -15.99 -5.39
C GLY A 87 11.47 -15.53 -6.78
N TYR A 88 12.60 -14.84 -6.87
CA TYR A 88 13.28 -14.56 -8.13
C TYR A 88 14.62 -15.31 -8.17
N ASN A 89 14.91 -15.98 -9.30
CA ASN A 89 16.16 -16.69 -9.56
C ASN A 89 16.91 -16.04 -10.72
#